data_AF-A0A078HT43-F1
#
_entry.id   AF-A0A078HT43-F1
#
_cell.length_a   1.000
_cell.length_b   1.000
_cell.length_c   1.000
_cell.angle_alpha   90.00
_cell.angle_beta   90.00
_cell.angle_gamma   90.00
#
_symmetry.space_group_name_H-M   'P 1'
#
loop_
_entity.id
_entity.type
_entity.pdbx_description
1 polymer ?
#
loop_
_entity_poly.entity_id
_entity_poly.type
_entity_poly.pdbx_seq_one_letter_code
_entity_poly.pdbx_strand_id
1 'polypeptide(L)'
;MTYLFLYRTTRRISVKQRLQYIQVIQELQEEIKLLQISNEKLNGEGLDGLSYTELASLETMLKEGFRIVEEQTDKAQQEQLLREIVDCDVMGKEWLDENENEDLAYQSLLARRRTAMRNKARELRLSPQDSQKEHSYNHETLMLTVECLKIEKERLRLLNQRMIGKELDGMGYLELLVFSCAIHSGMFKAEEEKNKIKRARQILGGIYGGDGEETSVVIVGAGIGGLATALSLHLLGVRSVVLKQAESLRTGGTSLTLFKNGWRVLDAISVGPQLRTQFLEIEGYMKNGDGRELRSFTFKDEDQSQEVRAVERRLLLETLASQLPPETIKFSSKLKTIQSNANGDTQLELEDGSKLLAKIVIGCDGIRSKVAT
;
A
#
# COMPACT_ATOMS: atom_id res chain seq x y z
N MET A 1 23.78 -51.25 -38.17
CA MET A 1 23.60 -51.29 -36.71
C MET A 1 24.55 -50.27 -36.08
N THR A 2 24.30 -48.98 -36.34
CA THR A 2 25.27 -47.89 -36.08
C THR A 2 24.53 -46.56 -35.91
N TYR A 3 23.60 -46.49 -34.96
CA TYR A 3 22.87 -45.25 -34.62
C TYR A 3 22.51 -45.19 -33.13
N LEU A 4 23.43 -45.59 -32.24
CA LEU A 4 23.14 -45.66 -30.80
C LEU A 4 24.33 -45.30 -29.90
N PHE A 5 25.15 -44.32 -30.30
CA PHE A 5 26.30 -43.91 -29.47
C PHE A 5 26.60 -42.40 -29.43
N LEU A 6 25.60 -41.53 -29.54
CA LEU A 6 25.84 -40.07 -29.51
C LEU A 6 24.94 -39.25 -28.58
N TYR A 7 24.34 -39.86 -27.56
CA TYR A 7 23.64 -39.11 -26.51
C TYR A 7 23.89 -39.72 -25.14
N ARG A 8 25.02 -39.38 -24.51
CA ARG A 8 25.18 -39.42 -23.05
C ARG A 8 26.48 -38.74 -22.63
N THR A 9 26.45 -37.41 -22.55
CA THR A 9 27.34 -36.64 -21.67
C THR A 9 26.57 -35.44 -21.14
N THR A 10 25.64 -35.68 -20.22
CA THR A 10 25.05 -34.63 -19.39
C THR A 10 26.20 -34.03 -18.55
N ARG A 11 26.73 -32.87 -18.95
CA ARG A 11 27.76 -32.14 -18.19
C ARG A 11 27.24 -31.91 -16.78
N ARG A 12 27.82 -32.58 -15.77
CA ARG A 12 27.59 -32.26 -14.36
C ARG A 12 28.16 -30.87 -14.08
N ILE A 13 27.28 -29.91 -13.89
CA ILE A 13 27.63 -28.57 -13.41
C ILE A 13 28.22 -28.68 -11.99
N SER A 14 29.19 -27.83 -11.65
CA SER A 14 29.67 -27.71 -10.27
C SER A 14 28.55 -27.22 -9.33
N VAL A 15 28.57 -27.69 -8.08
CA VAL A 15 27.64 -27.23 -7.02
C VAL A 15 27.67 -25.70 -6.88
N LYS A 16 28.86 -25.09 -7.04
CA LYS A 16 29.07 -23.64 -7.00
C LYS A 16 28.27 -22.89 -8.07
N GLN A 17 28.28 -23.37 -9.30
CA GLN A 17 27.49 -22.78 -10.39
C GLN A 17 25.98 -22.96 -10.20
N ARG A 18 25.52 -24.09 -9.63
CA ARG A 18 24.10 -24.27 -9.29
C ARG A 18 23.62 -23.26 -8.24
N LEU A 19 24.42 -23.06 -7.19
CA LEU A 19 24.12 -22.06 -6.16
C LEU A 19 24.07 -20.65 -6.76
N GLN A 20 24.95 -20.34 -7.71
CA GLN A 20 24.92 -19.06 -8.42
C GLN A 20 23.62 -18.84 -9.21
N TYR A 21 23.12 -19.86 -9.92
CA TYR A 21 21.83 -19.75 -10.61
C TYR A 21 20.66 -19.54 -9.65
N ILE A 22 20.65 -20.25 -8.51
CA ILE A 22 19.59 -20.10 -7.51
C ILE A 22 19.58 -18.68 -6.94
N GLN A 23 20.76 -18.12 -6.64
CA GLN A 23 20.88 -16.75 -6.17
C GLN A 23 20.35 -15.75 -7.21
N VAL A 24 20.73 -15.88 -8.48
CA VAL A 24 20.22 -15.02 -9.57
C VAL A 24 18.70 -15.13 -9.72
N ILE A 25 18.14 -16.34 -9.57
CA ILE A 25 16.69 -16.55 -9.60
C ILE A 25 16.00 -15.78 -8.48
N GLN A 26 16.52 -15.85 -7.25
CA GLN A 26 15.96 -15.14 -6.10
C GLN A 26 16.01 -13.62 -6.29
N GLU A 27 17.15 -13.10 -6.77
CA GLU A 27 17.31 -11.67 -7.08
C GLU A 27 16.31 -11.19 -8.14
N LEU A 28 16.17 -11.94 -9.24
CA LEU A 28 15.20 -11.63 -10.31
C LEU A 28 13.76 -11.68 -9.79
N GLN A 29 13.42 -12.63 -8.91
CA GLN A 29 12.09 -12.75 -8.33
C GLN A 29 11.72 -11.54 -7.47
N GLU A 30 12.64 -11.04 -6.65
CA GLU A 30 12.40 -9.83 -5.84
C GLU A 30 12.24 -8.58 -6.72
N GLU A 31 13.09 -8.40 -7.74
CA GLU A 31 12.94 -7.27 -8.67
C GLU A 31 11.61 -7.31 -9.44
N ILE A 32 11.20 -8.51 -9.89
CA ILE A 32 9.90 -8.71 -10.55
C ILE A 32 8.75 -8.34 -9.61
N LYS A 33 8.84 -8.74 -8.34
CA LYS A 33 7.82 -8.43 -7.33
C LYS A 33 7.66 -6.92 -7.11
N LEU A 34 8.77 -6.18 -7.06
CA LEU A 34 8.75 -4.72 -6.99
C LEU A 34 8.11 -4.08 -8.24
N LEU A 35 8.47 -4.57 -9.43
CA LEU A 35 7.87 -4.11 -10.68
C LEU A 35 6.38 -4.43 -10.78
N GLN A 36 5.92 -5.57 -10.22
CA GLN A 36 4.50 -5.94 -10.15
C GLN A 36 3.72 -4.95 -9.28
N ILE A 37 4.20 -4.66 -8.06
CA ILE A 37 3.58 -3.68 -7.16
C ILE A 37 3.49 -2.31 -7.83
N SER A 38 4.55 -1.88 -8.52
CA SER A 38 4.55 -0.62 -9.27
C SER A 38 3.51 -0.61 -10.39
N ASN A 39 3.40 -1.69 -11.15
CA ASN A 39 2.42 -1.82 -12.23
C ASN A 39 0.98 -1.82 -11.68
N GLU A 40 0.72 -2.51 -10.58
CA GLU A 40 -0.59 -2.49 -9.90
C GLU A 40 -0.98 -1.06 -9.54
N LYS A 41 -0.07 -0.30 -8.89
CA LYS A 41 -0.31 1.10 -8.54
C LYS A 41 -0.58 1.99 -9.76
N LEU A 42 0.18 1.85 -10.84
CA LEU A 42 -0.03 2.61 -12.08
C LEU A 42 -1.38 2.30 -12.75
N ASN A 43 -1.91 1.08 -12.58
CA ASN A 43 -3.25 0.69 -13.04
C ASN A 43 -4.37 1.07 -12.03
N GLY A 44 -4.01 1.71 -10.92
CA GLY A 44 -4.90 2.12 -9.85
C GLY A 44 -5.40 0.97 -8.98
N GLU A 45 -4.63 -0.10 -8.85
CA GLU A 45 -4.85 -1.19 -7.90
C GLU A 45 -3.90 -1.05 -6.70
N GLY A 46 -4.31 -1.51 -5.50
CA GLY A 46 -3.46 -1.48 -4.31
C GLY A 46 -3.07 -0.06 -3.84
N LEU A 47 -3.94 0.93 -4.06
CA LEU A 47 -3.73 2.32 -3.64
C LEU A 47 -4.04 2.56 -2.14
N ASP A 48 -4.68 1.59 -1.48
CA ASP A 48 -5.06 1.67 -0.08
C ASP A 48 -3.84 1.88 0.83
N GLY A 49 -3.92 2.88 1.70
CA GLY A 49 -2.86 3.19 2.67
C GLY A 49 -1.72 4.06 2.14
N LEU A 50 -1.77 4.51 0.88
CA LEU A 50 -0.88 5.56 0.39
C LEU A 50 -1.25 6.93 0.97
N SER A 51 -0.23 7.74 1.25
CA SER A 51 -0.38 9.13 1.68
C SER A 51 -0.89 10.03 0.54
N TYR A 52 -1.44 11.20 0.89
CA TYR A 52 -1.86 12.21 -0.09
C TYR A 52 -0.72 12.61 -1.03
N THR A 53 0.51 12.72 -0.52
CA THR A 53 1.69 13.09 -1.31
C THR A 53 2.12 11.98 -2.28
N GLU A 54 2.02 10.72 -1.88
CA GLU A 54 2.30 9.58 -2.76
C GLU A 54 1.27 9.50 -3.89
N LEU A 55 -0.02 9.67 -3.56
CA LEU A 55 -1.09 9.71 -4.55
C LEU A 55 -0.94 10.90 -5.51
N ALA A 56 -0.59 12.08 -5.01
CA ALA A 56 -0.36 13.27 -5.84
C ALA A 56 0.86 13.10 -6.77
N SER A 57 1.92 12.46 -6.29
CA SER A 57 3.10 12.12 -7.11
C SER A 57 2.73 11.12 -8.22
N LEU A 58 2.00 10.06 -7.87
CA LEU A 58 1.51 9.05 -8.82
C LEU A 58 0.62 9.67 -9.89
N GLU A 59 -0.35 10.49 -9.49
CA GLU A 59 -1.24 11.21 -10.40
C GLU A 59 -0.46 12.16 -11.33
N THR A 60 0.55 12.86 -10.81
CA THR A 60 1.39 13.75 -11.63
C THR A 60 2.16 12.96 -12.69
N MET A 61 2.75 11.81 -12.31
CA MET A 61 3.42 10.92 -13.26
C MET A 61 2.46 10.38 -14.31
N LEU A 62 1.26 9.96 -13.92
CA LEU A 62 0.25 9.44 -14.84
C LEU A 62 -0.32 10.54 -15.75
N LYS A 63 -0.49 11.77 -15.27
CA LYS A 63 -0.92 12.92 -16.09
C LYS A 63 0.08 13.25 -17.18
N GLU A 64 1.36 13.26 -16.83
CA GLU A 64 2.42 13.49 -17.81
C GLU A 64 2.52 12.34 -18.80
N GLY A 65 2.44 11.09 -18.32
CA GLY A 65 2.38 9.91 -19.18
C GLY A 65 1.19 9.95 -20.14
N PHE A 66 0.01 10.31 -19.65
CA PHE A 66 -1.20 10.46 -20.45
C PHE A 66 -1.02 11.48 -21.56
N ARG A 67 -0.51 12.67 -21.23
CA ARG A 67 -0.23 13.74 -22.19
C ARG A 67 0.67 13.28 -23.34
N ILE A 68 1.76 12.57 -23.00
CA ILE A 68 2.71 12.07 -24.01
C ILE A 68 2.07 10.97 -24.87
N VAL A 69 1.38 10.02 -24.24
CA VAL A 69 0.73 8.91 -24.97
C VAL A 69 -0.38 9.43 -25.86
N GLU A 70 -1.18 10.39 -25.43
CA GLU A 70 -2.24 11.03 -26.22
C GLU A 70 -1.66 11.74 -27.44
N GLU A 71 -0.59 12.54 -27.27
CA GLU A 71 0.09 13.19 -28.40
C GLU A 71 0.64 12.19 -29.43
N GLN A 72 1.21 11.07 -28.96
CA GLN A 72 1.66 10.01 -29.87
C GLN A 72 0.51 9.25 -30.52
N THR A 73 -0.60 9.07 -29.81
CA THR A 73 -1.81 8.43 -30.33
C THR A 73 -2.38 9.24 -31.49
N ASP A 74 -2.48 10.56 -31.33
CA ASP A 74 -2.95 11.48 -32.38
C ASP A 74 -2.04 11.43 -33.61
N LYS A 75 -0.71 11.44 -33.42
CA LYS A 75 0.26 11.31 -34.52
C LYS A 75 0.10 9.97 -35.24
N ALA A 76 -0.01 8.87 -34.50
CA ALA A 76 -0.19 7.54 -35.06
C ALA A 76 -1.51 7.44 -35.84
N GLN A 77 -2.58 8.06 -35.35
CA GLN A 77 -3.87 8.11 -36.05
C GLN A 77 -3.78 8.89 -37.36
N GLN A 78 -3.10 10.04 -37.37
CA GLN A 78 -2.89 10.84 -38.58
C GLN A 78 -2.05 10.10 -39.62
N GLU A 79 -0.97 9.43 -39.20
CA GLU A 79 -0.15 8.61 -40.08
C GLU A 79 -0.94 7.42 -40.66
N GLN A 80 -1.78 6.78 -39.85
CA GLN A 80 -2.65 5.70 -40.29
C GLN A 80 -3.68 6.20 -41.33
N LEU A 81 -4.38 7.30 -41.04
CA LEU A 81 -5.35 7.90 -41.97
C LEU A 81 -4.71 8.33 -43.29
N LEU A 82 -3.49 8.89 -43.24
CA LEU A 82 -2.76 9.27 -44.44
C LEU A 82 -2.41 8.04 -45.30
N ARG A 83 -1.99 6.93 -44.67
CA ARG A 83 -1.75 5.67 -45.38
C ARG A 83 -3.03 5.14 -46.01
N GLU A 84 -4.13 5.11 -45.28
CA GLU A 84 -5.43 4.66 -45.81
C GLU A 84 -5.88 5.51 -47.01
N ILE A 85 -5.68 6.83 -46.99
CA ILE A 85 -5.98 7.70 -48.14
C ILE A 85 -5.11 7.34 -49.34
N VAL A 86 -3.79 7.19 -49.15
CA VAL A 86 -2.84 6.84 -50.22
C VAL A 86 -3.16 5.46 -50.78
N ASP A 87 -3.42 4.47 -49.93
CA ASP A 87 -3.75 3.11 -50.34
C ASP A 87 -5.11 3.07 -51.05
N CYS A 88 -6.08 3.89 -50.64
CA CYS A 88 -7.37 4.01 -51.34
C CYS A 88 -7.20 4.61 -52.75
N ASP A 89 -6.35 5.62 -52.89
CA ASP A 89 -6.05 6.26 -54.17
C ASP A 89 -5.30 5.32 -55.13
N VAL A 90 -4.48 4.41 -54.60
CA VAL A 90 -3.64 3.49 -55.40
C VAL A 90 -4.34 2.15 -55.69
N MET A 91 -5.03 1.56 -54.70
CA MET A 91 -5.54 0.19 -54.73
C MET A 91 -7.07 0.09 -54.82
N GLY A 92 -7.78 1.20 -54.58
CA GLY A 92 -9.24 1.24 -54.58
C GLY A 92 -9.89 0.80 -53.26
N LYS A 93 -11.10 1.31 -53.00
CA LYS A 93 -11.80 1.19 -51.72
C LYS A 93 -12.17 -0.26 -51.33
N GLU A 94 -12.49 -1.11 -52.32
CA GLU A 94 -12.87 -2.51 -52.09
C GLU A 94 -11.71 -3.35 -51.52
N TRP A 95 -10.47 -3.04 -51.91
CA TRP A 95 -9.28 -3.74 -51.41
C TRP A 95 -8.96 -3.40 -49.94
N LEU A 96 -9.22 -2.16 -49.53
CA LEU A 96 -9.07 -1.72 -48.14
C LEU A 96 -10.07 -2.40 -47.20
N ASP A 97 -11.34 -2.48 -47.60
CA ASP A 97 -12.40 -3.08 -46.79
C ASP A 97 -12.17 -4.60 -46.54
N GLU A 98 -11.61 -5.33 -47.51
CA GLU A 98 -11.22 -6.74 -47.33
C GLU A 98 -10.02 -6.90 -46.39
N ASN A 99 -8.99 -6.07 -46.56
CA ASN A 99 -7.76 -6.15 -45.76
C ASN A 99 -7.97 -5.72 -44.30
N GLU A 100 -8.78 -4.69 -44.03
CA GLU A 100 -9.16 -4.29 -42.67
C GLU A 100 -9.91 -5.40 -41.92
N ASN A 101 -10.80 -6.12 -42.62
CA ASN A 101 -11.56 -7.22 -42.03
C ASN A 101 -10.66 -8.41 -41.67
N GLU A 102 -9.67 -8.73 -42.50
CA GLU A 102 -8.66 -9.75 -42.21
C GLU A 102 -7.77 -9.34 -41.03
N ASP A 103 -7.34 -8.08 -40.96
CA ASP A 103 -6.49 -7.56 -39.89
C ASP A 103 -7.24 -7.48 -38.54
N LEU A 104 -8.52 -7.06 -38.53
CA LEU A 104 -9.37 -7.08 -37.32
C LEU A 104 -9.56 -8.51 -36.80
N ALA A 105 -9.79 -9.47 -37.70
CA ALA A 105 -9.93 -10.88 -37.34
C ALA A 105 -8.64 -11.43 -36.74
N TYR A 106 -7.49 -11.08 -37.32
CA TYR A 106 -6.17 -11.44 -36.82
C TYR A 106 -5.85 -10.82 -35.46
N GLN A 107 -6.12 -9.52 -35.28
CA GLN A 107 -5.93 -8.83 -34.00
C GLN A 107 -6.85 -9.36 -32.89
N SER A 108 -8.10 -9.70 -33.20
CA SER A 108 -9.04 -10.36 -32.28
C SER A 108 -8.53 -11.74 -31.83
N LEU A 109 -7.95 -12.53 -32.75
CA LEU A 109 -7.32 -13.81 -32.44
C LEU A 109 -6.10 -13.64 -31.51
N LEU A 110 -5.24 -12.66 -31.78
CA LEU A 110 -4.08 -12.35 -30.94
C LEU A 110 -4.50 -11.83 -29.56
N ALA A 111 -5.54 -11.00 -29.47
CA ALA A 111 -6.09 -10.55 -28.20
C ALA A 111 -6.60 -11.72 -27.34
N ARG A 112 -7.34 -12.66 -27.92
CA ARG A 112 -7.77 -13.89 -27.23
C ARG A 112 -6.59 -14.73 -26.73
N ARG A 113 -5.53 -14.87 -27.55
CA ARG A 113 -4.29 -15.55 -27.13
C ARG A 113 -3.57 -14.83 -25.98
N ARG A 114 -3.46 -13.50 -26.02
CA ARG A 114 -2.87 -12.69 -24.93
C ARG A 114 -3.65 -12.83 -23.63
N THR A 115 -4.98 -12.86 -23.69
CA THR A 115 -5.85 -13.08 -22.52
C THR A 115 -5.71 -14.51 -21.98
N ALA A 116 -5.68 -15.52 -22.85
CA ALA A 116 -5.43 -16.90 -22.44
C ALA A 116 -4.06 -17.07 -21.77
N MET A 117 -3.02 -16.43 -22.31
CA MET A 117 -1.66 -16.41 -21.74
C MET A 117 -1.63 -15.71 -20.37
N ARG A 118 -2.30 -14.56 -20.22
CA ARG A 118 -2.44 -13.88 -18.93
C ARG A 118 -3.17 -14.73 -17.89
N ASN A 119 -4.26 -15.38 -18.28
CA ASN A 119 -5.01 -16.27 -17.40
C ASN A 119 -4.19 -17.48 -17.00
N LYS A 120 -3.45 -18.10 -17.94
CA LYS A 120 -2.53 -19.21 -17.66
C LYS A 120 -1.39 -18.78 -16.72
N ALA A 121 -0.81 -17.60 -16.94
CA ALA A 121 0.20 -17.04 -16.04
C ALA A 121 -0.38 -16.76 -14.64
N ARG A 122 -1.64 -16.33 -14.55
CA ARG A 122 -2.34 -16.11 -13.27
C ARG A 122 -2.67 -17.42 -12.55
N GLU A 123 -3.07 -18.47 -13.28
CA GLU A 123 -3.21 -19.83 -12.72
C GLU A 123 -1.89 -20.32 -12.14
N LEU A 124 -0.77 -20.10 -12.83
CA LEU A 124 0.57 -20.43 -12.33
C LEU A 124 0.97 -19.62 -11.09
N ARG A 125 0.47 -18.38 -10.92
CA ARG A 125 0.65 -17.58 -9.70
C ARG A 125 -0.15 -18.10 -8.49
N LEU A 126 -1.28 -18.77 -8.73
CA LEU A 126 -2.23 -19.22 -7.69
C LEU A 126 -2.02 -20.69 -7.29
N SER A 127 -1.11 -21.41 -7.95
CA SER A 127 -0.75 -22.76 -7.53
C SER A 127 0.00 -22.71 -6.19
N PRO A 128 -0.35 -23.53 -5.18
CA PRO A 128 0.31 -23.52 -3.88
C PRO A 128 1.83 -23.70 -4.03
N GLN A 129 2.62 -22.92 -3.28
CA GLN A 129 4.07 -23.11 -3.12
C GLN A 129 4.42 -24.35 -2.26
N ASP A 130 3.46 -25.23 -1.98
CA ASP A 130 3.67 -26.49 -1.28
C ASP A 130 3.90 -27.63 -2.28
N SER A 131 5.07 -27.59 -2.90
CA SER A 131 5.85 -28.80 -3.08
C SER A 131 7.29 -28.40 -3.37
N GLN A 132 8.07 -28.18 -2.31
CA GLN A 132 9.48 -28.50 -2.33
C GLN A 132 9.62 -30.00 -2.63
N LYS A 133 9.49 -30.38 -3.90
CA LYS A 133 10.23 -31.53 -4.39
C LYS A 133 11.62 -30.99 -4.68
N GLU A 134 12.62 -31.55 -4.00
CA GLU A 134 14.01 -31.54 -4.44
C GLU A 134 14.06 -32.12 -5.86
N HIS A 135 13.67 -31.33 -6.85
CA HIS A 135 14.00 -31.61 -8.22
C HIS A 135 15.48 -31.27 -8.32
N SER A 136 16.29 -32.32 -8.50
CA SER A 136 17.64 -32.23 -9.04
C SER A 136 17.59 -31.26 -10.21
N TYR A 137 17.87 -29.98 -9.95
CA TYR A 137 17.78 -28.92 -10.92
C TYR A 137 18.78 -29.24 -12.02
N ASN A 138 18.28 -29.77 -13.13
CA ASN A 138 19.09 -29.98 -14.32
C ASN A 138 19.54 -28.60 -14.80
N HIS A 139 20.77 -28.50 -15.33
CA HIS A 139 21.37 -27.23 -15.75
C HIS A 139 20.45 -26.42 -16.64
N GLU A 140 19.87 -27.13 -17.59
CA GLU A 140 19.00 -26.62 -18.62
C GLU A 140 17.74 -26.00 -18.03
N THR A 141 17.15 -26.62 -17.00
CA THR A 141 15.99 -26.07 -16.29
C THR A 141 16.31 -24.76 -15.56
N LEU A 142 17.48 -24.64 -14.93
CA LEU A 142 17.89 -23.40 -14.26
C LEU A 142 18.16 -22.28 -15.25
N MET A 143 18.81 -22.61 -16.37
CA MET A 143 19.08 -21.67 -17.46
C MET A 143 17.78 -21.12 -18.05
N LEU A 144 16.86 -22.00 -18.42
CA LEU A 144 15.55 -21.61 -18.94
C LEU A 144 14.75 -20.78 -17.93
N THR A 145 14.79 -21.14 -16.65
CA THR A 145 14.12 -20.35 -15.59
C THR A 145 14.68 -18.93 -15.52
N VAL A 146 16.01 -18.76 -15.53
CA VAL A 146 16.64 -17.43 -15.50
C VAL A 146 16.26 -16.62 -16.75
N GLU A 147 16.26 -17.25 -17.93
CA GLU A 147 15.88 -16.59 -19.18
C GLU A 147 14.43 -16.12 -19.16
N CYS A 148 13.49 -16.98 -18.74
CA CYS A 148 12.09 -16.63 -18.55
C CYS A 148 11.89 -15.47 -17.57
N LEU A 149 12.60 -15.48 -16.44
CA LEU A 149 12.51 -14.40 -15.44
C LEU A 149 13.08 -13.08 -15.99
N LYS A 150 14.19 -13.11 -16.74
CA LYS A 150 14.72 -11.91 -17.40
C LYS A 150 13.72 -11.32 -18.39
N ILE A 151 13.07 -12.17 -19.18
CA ILE A 151 12.02 -11.74 -20.12
C ILE A 151 10.84 -11.12 -19.37
N GLU A 152 10.37 -11.74 -18.28
CA GLU A 152 9.26 -11.20 -17.49
C GLU A 152 9.61 -9.87 -16.83
N LYS A 153 10.82 -9.75 -16.25
CA LYS A 153 11.34 -8.51 -15.69
C LYS A 153 11.31 -7.40 -16.74
N GLU A 154 11.83 -7.69 -17.93
CA GLU A 154 11.88 -6.71 -19.01
C GLU A 154 10.48 -6.31 -19.51
N ARG A 155 9.56 -7.29 -19.62
CA ARG A 155 8.15 -7.00 -19.96
C ARG A 155 7.50 -6.06 -18.95
N LEU A 156 7.70 -6.29 -17.66
CA LEU A 156 7.12 -5.47 -16.59
C LEU A 156 7.78 -4.09 -16.50
N ARG A 157 9.08 -4.01 -16.78
CA ARG A 157 9.83 -2.75 -16.89
C ARG A 157 9.26 -1.90 -18.02
N LEU A 158 9.13 -2.47 -19.22
CA LEU A 158 8.55 -1.82 -20.39
C LEU A 158 7.12 -1.33 -20.11
N LEU A 159 6.30 -2.16 -19.46
CA LEU A 159 4.94 -1.78 -19.09
C LEU A 159 4.93 -0.53 -18.18
N ASN A 160 5.76 -0.49 -17.14
CA ASN A 160 5.90 0.68 -16.26
C ASN A 160 6.37 1.92 -17.04
N GLN A 161 7.38 1.79 -17.91
CA GLN A 161 7.90 2.91 -18.71
C GLN A 161 6.84 3.49 -19.65
N ARG A 162 6.05 2.64 -20.30
CA ARG A 162 4.97 3.08 -21.21
C ARG A 162 3.84 3.78 -20.47
N MET A 163 3.49 3.32 -19.27
CA MET A 163 2.50 3.98 -18.42
C MET A 163 2.90 5.41 -18.01
N ILE A 164 4.20 5.74 -18.04
CA ILE A 164 4.72 7.10 -17.76
C ILE A 164 5.15 7.84 -19.04
N GLY A 165 4.73 7.37 -20.21
CA GLY A 165 4.99 8.02 -21.50
C GLY A 165 6.40 7.82 -22.07
N LYS A 166 7.11 6.76 -21.67
CA LYS A 166 8.46 6.42 -22.17
C LYS A 166 8.44 5.10 -22.95
N GLU A 167 9.44 4.89 -23.81
CA GLU A 167 9.60 3.65 -24.59
C GLU A 167 8.36 3.30 -25.43
N LEU A 168 7.80 4.33 -26.09
CA LEU A 168 6.63 4.26 -26.97
C LEU A 168 7.00 4.04 -28.45
N ASP A 169 8.29 4.11 -28.79
CA ASP A 169 8.75 4.02 -30.18
C ASP A 169 8.32 2.70 -30.83
N GLY A 170 7.79 2.79 -32.06
CA GLY A 170 7.34 1.64 -32.85
C GLY A 170 5.99 1.06 -32.43
N MET A 171 5.26 1.69 -31.52
CA MET A 171 3.91 1.27 -31.14
C MET A 171 2.86 1.76 -32.14
N GLY A 172 1.88 0.90 -32.44
CA GLY A 172 0.75 1.25 -33.31
C GLY A 172 -0.36 2.03 -32.58
N TYR A 173 -1.26 2.67 -33.34
CA TYR A 173 -2.40 3.43 -32.81
C TYR A 173 -3.22 2.65 -31.77
N LEU A 174 -3.59 1.40 -32.07
CA LEU A 174 -4.37 0.57 -31.14
C LEU A 174 -3.63 0.26 -29.83
N GLU A 175 -2.31 0.10 -29.88
CA GLU A 175 -1.52 -0.16 -28.68
C GLU A 175 -1.44 1.10 -27.80
N LEU A 176 -1.16 2.24 -28.42
CA LEU A 176 -1.15 3.55 -27.75
C LEU A 176 -2.51 3.89 -27.14
N LEU A 177 -3.60 3.59 -27.85
CA LEU A 177 -4.98 3.77 -27.36
C LEU A 177 -5.27 2.91 -26.12
N VAL A 178 -4.81 1.64 -26.11
CA VAL A 178 -4.96 0.77 -24.93
C VAL A 178 -4.19 1.33 -23.73
N PHE A 179 -2.99 1.86 -23.94
CA PHE A 179 -2.21 2.50 -22.87
C PHE A 179 -2.87 3.80 -22.40
N SER A 180 -3.37 4.63 -23.30
CA SER A 180 -4.12 5.85 -22.97
C SER A 180 -5.30 5.53 -22.04
N CYS A 181 -6.11 4.53 -22.39
CA CYS A 181 -7.22 4.05 -21.55
C CYS A 181 -6.75 3.54 -20.17
N ALA A 182 -5.65 2.77 -20.12
CA ALA A 182 -5.11 2.24 -18.86
C ALA A 182 -4.59 3.35 -17.94
N ILE A 183 -3.86 4.32 -18.50
CA ILE A 183 -3.33 5.48 -17.77
C ILE A 183 -4.48 6.35 -17.25
N HIS A 184 -5.51 6.60 -18.08
CA HIS A 184 -6.70 7.32 -17.67
C HIS A 184 -7.39 6.63 -16.49
N SER A 185 -7.62 5.32 -16.58
CA SER A 185 -8.21 4.52 -15.49
C SER A 185 -7.38 4.64 -14.20
N GLY A 186 -6.06 4.49 -14.28
CA GLY A 186 -5.15 4.65 -13.13
C GLY A 186 -5.24 6.04 -12.51
N MET A 187 -5.22 7.08 -13.34
CA MET A 187 -5.32 8.48 -12.93
C MET A 187 -6.66 8.76 -12.22
N PHE A 188 -7.77 8.27 -12.77
CA PHE A 188 -9.11 8.45 -12.20
C PHE A 188 -9.21 7.81 -10.80
N LYS A 189 -8.72 6.57 -10.64
CA LYS A 189 -8.72 5.88 -9.34
C LYS A 189 -7.82 6.57 -8.33
N ALA A 190 -6.65 7.05 -8.74
CA ALA A 190 -5.76 7.82 -7.86
C ALA A 190 -6.41 9.14 -7.40
N GLU A 191 -7.09 9.85 -8.31
CA GLU A 191 -7.87 11.04 -7.99
C GLU A 191 -9.04 10.74 -7.04
N GLU A 192 -9.72 9.61 -7.23
CA GLU A 192 -10.80 9.16 -6.35
C GLU A 192 -10.29 8.94 -4.91
N GLU A 193 -9.20 8.18 -4.74
CA GLU A 193 -8.59 7.93 -3.42
C GLU A 193 -8.11 9.23 -2.76
N LYS A 194 -7.49 10.12 -3.54
CA LYS A 194 -7.10 11.45 -3.06
C LYS A 194 -8.32 12.26 -2.61
N ASN A 195 -9.42 12.20 -3.34
CA ASN A 195 -10.66 12.87 -2.99
C ASN A 195 -11.33 12.28 -1.74
N LYS A 196 -11.19 10.97 -1.47
CA LYS A 196 -11.60 10.38 -0.19
C LYS A 196 -10.83 11.02 0.97
N ILE A 197 -9.50 11.16 0.83
CA ILE A 197 -8.65 11.84 1.82
C ILE A 197 -9.05 13.31 1.96
N LYS A 198 -9.28 14.02 0.85
CA LYS A 198 -9.68 15.44 0.85
C LYS A 198 -11.07 15.66 1.46
N ARG A 199 -12.04 14.80 1.16
CA ARG A 199 -13.39 14.83 1.75
C ARG A 199 -13.35 14.53 3.23
N ALA A 200 -12.55 13.55 3.66
CA ALA A 200 -12.30 13.33 5.08
C ALA A 200 -11.77 14.63 5.71
N ARG A 201 -10.77 15.28 5.09
CA ARG A 201 -10.22 16.57 5.55
C ARG A 201 -11.21 17.73 5.51
N GLN A 202 -12.14 17.77 4.56
CA GLN A 202 -13.14 18.83 4.40
C GLN A 202 -14.35 18.67 5.32
N ILE A 203 -14.81 17.44 5.56
CA ILE A 203 -15.77 17.13 6.65
C ILE A 203 -15.15 17.57 7.97
N LEU A 204 -13.86 17.29 8.16
CA LEU A 204 -13.12 17.77 9.31
C LEU A 204 -12.95 19.31 9.31
N GLY A 205 -12.85 19.97 8.16
CA GLY A 205 -12.71 21.42 8.01
C GLY A 205 -14.00 22.24 8.17
N GLY A 206 -15.16 21.73 7.71
CA GLY A 206 -16.47 22.38 7.86
C GLY A 206 -16.98 22.44 9.31
N ILE A 207 -16.32 21.72 10.20
CA ILE A 207 -16.53 21.77 11.65
C ILE A 207 -15.93 23.06 12.28
N TYR A 208 -15.09 23.83 11.57
CA TYR A 208 -14.29 24.95 12.13
C TYR A 208 -14.69 26.39 11.78
N GLY A 209 -15.85 26.64 11.17
CA GLY A 209 -16.31 28.01 10.89
C GLY A 209 -17.33 28.52 11.89
N GLY A 210 -16.88 29.04 13.05
CA GLY A 210 -17.75 29.69 14.04
C GLY A 210 -16.97 30.25 15.23
N ASP A 211 -16.91 31.57 15.35
CA ASP A 211 -16.24 32.33 16.43
C ASP A 211 -17.02 32.25 17.76
N GLY A 212 -16.97 31.08 18.39
CA GLY A 212 -17.19 30.88 19.82
C GLY A 212 -16.13 29.89 20.33
N GLU A 213 -16.06 29.60 21.63
CA GLU A 213 -15.25 28.49 22.18
C GLU A 213 -15.78 27.09 21.73
N GLU A 214 -16.11 26.94 20.45
CA GLU A 214 -16.52 25.71 19.80
C GLU A 214 -15.29 24.84 19.57
N THR A 215 -15.16 23.78 20.37
CA THR A 215 -14.16 22.74 20.11
C THR A 215 -14.79 21.69 19.20
N SER A 216 -14.41 21.70 17.93
CA SER A 216 -14.73 20.67 16.91
C SER A 216 -14.85 19.22 17.43
N VAL A 217 -13.84 18.74 18.16
CA VAL A 217 -13.74 17.35 18.65
C VAL A 217 -13.27 17.34 20.09
N VAL A 218 -14.06 16.70 20.97
CA VAL A 218 -13.68 16.45 22.37
C VAL A 218 -13.48 14.96 22.58
N ILE A 219 -12.29 14.58 23.05
CA ILE A 219 -11.91 13.21 23.37
C ILE A 219 -11.96 13.04 24.88
N VAL A 220 -12.82 12.15 25.36
CA VAL A 220 -12.97 11.88 26.79
C VAL A 220 -12.00 10.78 27.19
N GLY A 221 -10.84 11.14 27.72
CA GLY A 221 -9.86 10.22 28.31
C GLY A 221 -8.47 10.29 27.67
N ALA A 222 -7.48 10.80 28.40
CA ALA A 222 -6.06 10.77 28.02
C ALA A 222 -5.38 9.42 28.32
N GLY A 223 -5.94 8.32 27.79
CA GLY A 223 -5.30 7.01 27.73
C GLY A 223 -4.49 6.82 26.44
N ILE A 224 -4.01 5.60 26.18
CA ILE A 224 -3.28 5.29 24.94
C ILE A 224 -4.16 5.58 23.71
N GLY A 225 -5.39 5.04 23.71
CA GLY A 225 -6.34 5.27 22.61
C GLY A 225 -6.67 6.75 22.42
N GLY A 226 -6.93 7.48 23.51
CA GLY A 226 -7.28 8.90 23.42
C GLY A 226 -6.12 9.79 22.95
N LEU A 227 -4.91 9.58 23.46
CA LEU A 227 -3.73 10.33 23.01
C LEU A 227 -3.33 9.96 21.58
N ALA A 228 -3.39 8.68 21.21
CA ALA A 228 -3.15 8.26 19.83
C ALA A 228 -4.19 8.85 18.86
N THR A 229 -5.46 8.91 19.28
CA THR A 229 -6.54 9.54 18.51
C THR A 229 -6.30 11.04 18.35
N ALA A 230 -5.97 11.74 19.44
CA ALA A 230 -5.66 13.16 19.42
C ALA A 230 -4.47 13.45 18.49
N LEU A 231 -3.42 12.62 18.56
CA LEU A 231 -2.23 12.79 17.72
C LEU A 231 -2.55 12.51 16.25
N SER A 232 -3.36 11.49 15.97
CA SER A 232 -3.82 11.19 14.61
C SER A 232 -4.63 12.36 14.03
N LEU A 233 -5.55 12.92 14.82
CA LEU A 233 -6.32 14.10 14.44
C LEU A 233 -5.42 15.31 14.22
N HIS A 234 -4.45 15.53 15.10
CA HIS A 234 -3.47 16.62 14.96
C HIS A 234 -2.68 16.52 13.65
N LEU A 235 -2.17 15.33 13.30
CA LEU A 235 -1.46 15.08 12.04
C LEU A 235 -2.35 15.32 10.81
N LEU A 236 -3.67 15.14 10.94
CA LEU A 236 -4.64 15.46 9.90
C LEU A 236 -5.05 16.95 9.89
N GLY A 237 -4.52 17.77 10.80
CA GLY A 237 -4.84 19.20 10.94
C GLY A 237 -6.14 19.47 11.69
N VAL A 238 -6.65 18.51 12.44
CA VAL A 238 -7.88 18.61 13.24
C VAL A 238 -7.50 18.94 14.67
N ARG A 239 -7.95 20.10 15.15
CA ARG A 239 -7.89 20.44 16.58
C ARG A 239 -8.82 19.52 17.38
N SER A 240 -8.32 19.05 18.51
CA SER A 240 -9.12 18.28 19.45
C SER A 240 -8.72 18.65 20.86
N VAL A 241 -9.65 18.57 21.81
CA VAL A 241 -9.35 18.69 23.24
C VAL A 241 -9.50 17.32 23.88
N VAL A 242 -8.49 16.89 24.64
CA VAL A 242 -8.51 15.65 25.39
C VAL A 242 -8.81 15.96 26.85
N LEU A 243 -9.91 15.43 27.37
CA LEU A 243 -10.28 15.54 28.77
C LEU A 243 -9.60 14.43 29.58
N LYS A 244 -8.96 14.81 30.67
CA LYS A 244 -8.35 13.89 31.62
C LYS A 244 -8.86 14.21 33.02
N GLN A 245 -9.56 13.25 33.62
CA GLN A 245 -10.09 13.40 34.99
C GLN A 245 -9.02 13.56 36.09
N ALA A 246 -7.77 13.18 35.84
CA ALA A 246 -6.70 13.30 36.84
C ALA A 246 -5.90 14.58 36.61
N GLU A 247 -5.20 15.05 37.63
CA GLU A 247 -4.33 16.24 37.56
C GLU A 247 -3.10 16.07 36.65
N SER A 248 -2.73 14.83 36.32
CA SER A 248 -1.57 14.53 35.48
C SER A 248 -1.76 13.23 34.68
N LEU A 249 -0.86 13.00 33.72
CA LEU A 249 -0.73 11.70 33.07
C LEU A 249 -0.29 10.67 34.10
N ARG A 250 -0.83 9.45 33.98
CA ARG A 250 -0.56 8.40 34.96
C ARG A 250 0.90 7.99 34.88
N THR A 251 1.64 8.16 35.98
CA THR A 251 3.07 7.86 36.09
C THR A 251 3.38 6.39 36.39
N GLY A 252 2.37 5.59 36.74
CA GLY A 252 2.52 4.16 37.06
C GLY A 252 1.72 3.23 36.13
N GLY A 253 2.22 2.02 35.93
CA GLY A 253 1.58 0.98 35.13
C GLY A 253 2.57 -0.11 34.71
N THR A 254 2.06 -1.25 34.27
CA THR A 254 2.89 -2.32 33.68
C THR A 254 3.27 -1.97 32.25
N SER A 255 4.32 -2.60 31.74
CA SER A 255 4.64 -2.56 30.32
C SER A 255 3.56 -3.24 29.47
N LEU A 256 3.46 -2.82 28.22
CA LEU A 256 2.60 -3.38 27.20
C LEU A 256 3.46 -4.07 26.16
N THR A 257 3.16 -5.33 25.87
CA THR A 257 3.78 -6.02 24.74
C THR A 257 3.14 -5.52 23.46
N LEU A 258 3.89 -4.76 22.66
CA LEU A 258 3.45 -4.30 21.34
C LEU A 258 4.03 -5.21 20.26
N PHE A 259 3.14 -5.79 19.47
CA PHE A 259 3.45 -6.58 18.28
C PHE A 259 3.49 -5.69 17.02
N LYS A 260 3.83 -6.28 15.88
CA LYS A 260 4.03 -5.57 14.60
C LYS A 260 2.85 -4.66 14.21
N ASN A 261 1.61 -5.05 14.50
CA ASN A 261 0.43 -4.24 14.24
C ASN A 261 0.41 -2.95 15.07
N GLY A 262 0.79 -3.02 16.35
CA GLY A 262 0.92 -1.85 17.21
C GLY A 262 2.03 -0.92 16.73
N TRP A 263 3.19 -1.48 16.37
CA TRP A 263 4.31 -0.71 15.82
C TRP A 263 3.96 0.01 14.51
N ARG A 264 3.20 -0.63 13.61
CA ARG A 264 2.69 0.03 12.39
C ARG A 264 1.81 1.25 12.69
N VAL A 265 1.00 1.20 13.74
CA VAL A 265 0.19 2.37 14.15
C VAL A 265 1.08 3.47 14.72
N LEU A 266 2.07 3.11 15.55
CA LEU A 266 3.03 4.07 16.10
C LEU A 266 3.87 4.75 15.01
N ASP A 267 4.19 4.04 13.94
CA ASP A 267 4.85 4.59 12.75
C ASP A 267 3.96 5.57 12.00
N ALA A 268 2.69 5.19 11.77
CA ALA A 268 1.72 6.05 11.10
C ALA A 268 1.49 7.38 11.85
N ILE A 269 1.60 7.37 13.19
CA ILE A 269 1.48 8.58 14.02
C ILE A 269 2.83 9.18 14.43
N SER A 270 3.91 8.82 13.75
CA SER A 270 5.26 9.40 13.88
C SER A 270 5.97 9.27 15.24
N VAL A 271 5.53 8.35 16.12
CA VAL A 271 6.19 8.10 17.43
C VAL A 271 7.02 6.83 17.47
N GLY A 272 6.83 5.92 16.50
CA GLY A 272 7.55 4.66 16.42
C GLY A 272 9.07 4.81 16.50
N PRO A 273 9.72 5.66 15.69
CA PRO A 273 11.17 5.84 15.72
C PRO A 273 11.74 6.20 17.10
N GLN A 274 11.09 7.14 17.81
CA GLN A 274 11.51 7.57 19.15
C GLN A 274 11.34 6.46 20.21
N LEU A 275 10.31 5.62 20.08
CA LEU A 275 10.11 4.51 21.01
C LEU A 275 11.08 3.36 20.74
N ARG A 276 11.45 3.10 19.48
CA ARG A 276 12.42 2.04 19.15
C ARG A 276 13.79 2.23 19.79
N THR A 277 14.22 3.47 20.00
CA THR A 277 15.52 3.75 20.67
C THR A 277 15.49 3.50 22.17
N GLN A 278 14.31 3.32 22.77
CA GLN A 278 14.12 3.18 24.22
C GLN A 278 13.84 1.74 24.66
N PHE A 279 13.42 0.86 23.75
CA PHE A 279 12.99 -0.49 24.09
C PHE A 279 13.68 -1.54 23.21
N LEU A 280 14.04 -2.67 23.83
CA LEU A 280 14.63 -3.82 23.16
C LEU A 280 13.56 -4.76 22.60
N GLU A 281 13.92 -5.51 21.57
CA GLU A 281 13.09 -6.64 21.11
C GLU A 281 13.07 -7.74 22.16
N ILE A 282 11.90 -8.34 22.35
CA ILE A 282 11.71 -9.45 23.30
C ILE A 282 12.25 -10.74 22.68
N GLU A 283 13.06 -11.43 23.47
CA GLU A 283 13.42 -12.83 23.26
C GLU A 283 12.63 -13.71 24.23
N GLY A 284 12.20 -14.88 23.76
CA GLY A 284 11.40 -15.84 24.52
C GLY A 284 12.20 -17.03 25.00
N TYR A 285 12.01 -17.43 26.26
CA TYR A 285 12.57 -18.66 26.83
C TYR A 285 11.50 -19.42 27.60
N MET A 286 11.37 -20.72 27.37
CA MET A 286 10.50 -21.63 28.10
C MET A 286 11.35 -22.55 28.94
N LYS A 287 11.05 -22.65 30.24
CA LYS A 287 11.72 -23.56 31.18
C LYS A 287 10.69 -24.49 31.82
N ASN A 288 11.10 -25.70 32.20
CA ASN A 288 10.27 -26.56 33.04
C ASN A 288 10.31 -26.12 34.51
N GLY A 289 9.56 -26.79 35.38
CA GLY A 289 9.52 -26.50 36.83
C GLY A 289 10.88 -26.61 37.53
N ASP A 290 11.81 -27.40 36.98
CA ASP A 290 13.17 -27.57 37.49
C ASP A 290 14.16 -26.53 36.95
N GLY A 291 13.70 -25.57 36.14
CA GLY A 291 14.53 -24.51 35.55
C GLY A 291 15.33 -24.92 34.30
N ARG A 292 15.18 -26.15 33.81
CA ARG A 292 15.77 -26.61 32.54
C ARG A 292 15.09 -25.90 31.37
N GLU A 293 15.89 -25.29 30.50
CA GLU A 293 15.39 -24.70 29.25
C GLU A 293 14.85 -25.77 28.30
N LEU A 294 13.62 -25.57 27.86
CA LEU A 294 12.91 -26.38 26.89
C LEU A 294 13.03 -25.78 25.50
N ARG A 295 12.98 -24.43 25.40
CA ARG A 295 13.02 -23.71 24.14
C ARG A 295 13.47 -22.26 24.38
N SER A 296 14.36 -21.78 23.53
CA SER A 296 14.60 -20.35 23.28
C SER A 296 14.13 -20.01 21.87
N PHE A 297 13.60 -18.81 21.68
CA PHE A 297 13.15 -18.34 20.37
C PHE A 297 13.11 -16.82 20.31
N THR A 298 13.23 -16.30 19.09
CA THR A 298 12.86 -14.92 18.75
C THR A 298 11.54 -14.93 17.98
N PHE A 299 10.77 -13.84 18.05
CA PHE A 299 9.56 -13.74 17.24
C PHE A 299 9.85 -13.71 15.73
N LYS A 300 11.09 -13.40 15.33
CA LYS A 300 11.55 -13.42 13.94
C LYS A 300 11.76 -14.84 13.40
N ASP A 301 11.94 -15.83 14.28
CA ASP A 301 12.04 -17.23 13.87
C ASP A 301 10.73 -17.75 13.26
N GLU A 302 9.59 -17.18 13.67
CA GLU A 302 8.26 -17.49 13.12
C GLU A 302 7.93 -16.64 11.89
N ASP A 303 8.28 -15.34 11.91
CA ASP A 303 8.05 -14.40 10.81
C ASP A 303 9.04 -13.23 10.91
N GLN A 304 9.89 -13.08 9.89
CA GLN A 304 10.94 -12.04 9.86
C GLN A 304 10.39 -10.60 9.93
N SER A 305 9.10 -10.38 9.62
CA SER A 305 8.45 -9.08 9.76
C SER A 305 8.00 -8.77 11.19
N GLN A 306 8.12 -9.71 12.13
CA GLN A 306 7.72 -9.50 13.51
C GLN A 306 8.63 -8.52 14.22
N GLU A 307 7.98 -7.66 14.98
CA GLU A 307 8.60 -6.67 15.83
C GLU A 307 7.83 -6.65 17.15
N VAL A 308 8.46 -7.16 18.21
CA VAL A 308 7.80 -7.36 19.51
C VAL A 308 8.66 -6.77 20.61
N ARG A 309 8.12 -5.79 21.34
CA ARG A 309 8.83 -5.13 22.47
C ARG A 309 7.90 -4.92 23.65
N ALA A 310 8.46 -4.95 24.86
CA ALA A 310 7.76 -4.52 26.07
C ALA A 310 7.95 -3.01 26.24
N VAL A 311 6.90 -2.25 25.97
CA VAL A 311 6.91 -0.79 26.04
C VAL A 311 6.31 -0.35 27.36
N GLU A 312 7.05 0.43 28.14
CA GLU A 312 6.54 1.01 29.38
C GLU A 312 5.37 1.94 29.10
N ARG A 313 4.23 1.69 29.78
CA ARG A 313 3.01 2.47 29.56
C ARG A 313 3.22 3.97 29.82
N ARG A 314 4.04 4.32 30.81
CA ARG A 314 4.36 5.71 31.15
C ARG A 314 5.03 6.42 29.96
N LEU A 315 6.15 5.87 29.49
CA LEU A 315 6.93 6.44 28.39
C LEU A 315 6.12 6.51 27.09
N LEU A 316 5.25 5.52 26.83
CA LEU A 316 4.33 5.57 25.69
C LEU A 316 3.37 6.76 25.78
N LEU A 317 2.73 6.99 26.93
CA LEU A 317 1.82 8.11 27.13
C LEU A 317 2.56 9.46 27.03
N GLU A 318 3.74 9.56 27.64
CA GLU A 318 4.57 10.77 27.59
C GLU A 318 5.00 11.09 26.15
N THR A 319 5.42 10.08 25.40
CA THR A 319 5.82 10.24 23.99
C THR A 319 4.64 10.64 23.11
N LEU A 320 3.45 10.08 23.33
CA LEU A 320 2.26 10.50 22.58
C LEU A 320 1.85 11.93 22.93
N ALA A 321 1.90 12.30 24.22
CA ALA A 321 1.52 13.63 24.67
C ALA A 321 2.51 14.72 24.23
N SER A 322 3.81 14.42 24.16
CA SER A 322 4.83 15.40 23.78
C SER A 322 4.77 15.82 22.31
N GLN A 323 4.12 15.02 21.47
CA GLN A 323 3.88 15.34 20.05
C GLN A 323 2.62 16.20 19.83
N LEU A 324 1.84 16.47 20.88
CA LEU A 324 0.65 17.30 20.80
C LEU A 324 0.97 18.76 21.13
N PRO A 325 0.27 19.72 20.51
CA PRO A 325 0.38 21.13 20.89
C PRO A 325 0.10 21.34 22.39
N PRO A 326 0.72 22.35 23.01
CA PRO A 326 0.35 22.78 24.36
C PRO A 326 -1.16 22.98 24.50
N GLU A 327 -1.68 22.72 25.69
CA GLU A 327 -3.12 22.87 26.03
C GLU A 327 -4.09 21.89 25.33
N THR A 328 -3.60 20.96 24.49
CA THR A 328 -4.44 19.90 23.92
C THR A 328 -5.08 19.02 24.99
N ILE A 329 -4.38 18.78 26.11
CA ILE A 329 -4.86 17.95 27.21
C ILE A 329 -5.33 18.84 28.36
N LYS A 330 -6.62 18.78 28.70
CA LYS A 330 -7.20 19.42 29.89
C LYS A 330 -7.24 18.42 31.05
N PHE A 331 -6.38 18.65 32.03
CA PHE A 331 -6.33 17.89 33.27
C PHE A 331 -7.45 18.30 34.24
N SER A 332 -7.64 17.50 35.30
CA SER A 332 -8.69 17.70 36.31
C SER A 332 -10.10 17.87 35.72
N SER A 333 -10.32 17.36 34.51
CA SER A 333 -11.53 17.56 33.72
C SER A 333 -12.33 16.27 33.69
N LYS A 334 -13.13 16.03 34.74
CA LYS A 334 -13.97 14.84 34.84
C LYS A 334 -15.35 15.10 34.25
N LEU A 335 -15.74 14.30 33.27
CA LEU A 335 -17.04 14.38 32.63
C LEU A 335 -18.14 13.93 33.59
N LYS A 336 -19.20 14.73 33.67
CA LYS A 336 -20.40 14.47 34.49
C LYS A 336 -21.59 14.06 33.63
N THR A 337 -21.94 14.85 32.61
CA THR A 337 -23.06 14.55 31.69
C THR A 337 -22.73 14.90 30.24
N ILE A 338 -23.40 14.22 29.30
CA ILE A 338 -23.40 14.52 27.87
C ILE A 338 -24.85 14.75 27.46
N GLN A 339 -25.12 15.84 26.75
CA GLN A 339 -26.45 16.17 26.24
C GLN A 339 -26.35 16.63 24.79
N SER A 340 -27.19 16.07 23.91
CA SER A 340 -27.32 16.55 22.54
C SER A 340 -28.24 17.77 22.49
N ASN A 341 -27.78 18.84 21.85
CA ASN A 341 -28.57 20.04 21.63
C ASN A 341 -29.38 19.93 20.34
N ALA A 342 -30.48 20.69 20.26
CA ALA A 342 -31.36 20.73 19.07
C ALA A 342 -30.63 21.20 17.79
N ASN A 343 -29.52 21.92 17.94
CA ASN A 343 -28.72 22.45 16.82
C ASN A 343 -27.72 21.43 16.25
N GLY A 344 -27.64 20.21 16.80
CA GLY A 344 -26.73 19.15 16.36
C GLY A 344 -25.42 19.05 17.16
N ASP A 345 -25.10 20.06 17.97
CA ASP A 345 -23.92 20.03 18.85
C ASP A 345 -24.15 19.19 20.11
N THR A 346 -23.07 18.71 20.70
CA THR A 346 -23.07 17.97 21.96
C THR A 346 -22.49 18.84 23.07
N GLN A 347 -23.27 19.06 24.13
CA GLN A 347 -22.82 19.72 25.34
C GLN A 347 -22.28 18.70 26.34
N LEU A 348 -21.08 18.93 26.84
CA LEU A 348 -20.46 18.19 27.93
C LEU A 348 -20.43 19.05 29.18
N GLU A 349 -20.94 18.53 30.29
CA GLU A 349 -20.81 19.15 31.62
C GLU A 349 -19.74 18.43 32.42
N LEU A 350 -18.80 19.16 33.00
CA LEU A 350 -17.76 18.63 33.89
C LEU A 350 -18.18 18.70 35.36
N GLU A 351 -17.52 17.93 36.23
CA GLU A 351 -17.85 17.90 37.67
C GLU A 351 -17.61 19.23 38.39
N ASP A 352 -16.72 20.08 37.87
CA ASP A 352 -16.50 21.44 38.38
C ASP A 352 -17.58 22.45 37.94
N GLY A 353 -18.57 22.00 37.17
CA GLY A 353 -19.66 22.81 36.64
C GLY A 353 -19.34 23.52 35.32
N SER A 354 -18.11 23.40 34.81
CA SER A 354 -17.76 23.93 33.50
C SER A 354 -18.46 23.16 32.37
N LYS A 355 -18.71 23.86 31.26
CA LYS A 355 -19.44 23.32 30.12
C LYS A 355 -18.61 23.49 28.86
N LEU A 356 -18.62 22.46 28.01
CA LEU A 356 -17.93 22.43 26.73
C LEU A 356 -18.96 22.11 25.63
N LEU A 357 -18.84 22.78 24.49
CA LEU A 357 -19.61 22.46 23.29
C LEU A 357 -18.70 21.78 22.28
N ALA A 358 -19.17 20.65 21.74
CA ALA A 358 -18.44 19.86 20.77
C ALA A 358 -19.32 19.37 19.65
N LYS A 359 -18.81 19.40 18.42
CA LYS A 359 -19.51 18.80 17.26
C LYS A 359 -19.39 17.27 17.28
N ILE A 360 -18.26 16.77 17.77
CA ILE A 360 -17.99 15.33 17.91
C ILE A 360 -17.43 15.05 19.30
N VAL A 361 -17.96 14.01 19.95
CA VAL A 361 -17.42 13.46 21.19
C VAL A 361 -16.90 12.04 20.95
N ILE A 362 -15.66 11.77 21.36
CA ILE A 362 -15.03 10.46 21.24
C ILE A 362 -14.76 9.90 22.65
N GLY A 363 -15.39 8.78 22.99
CA GLY A 363 -15.15 8.08 24.25
C GLY A 363 -13.84 7.29 24.24
N CYS A 364 -12.89 7.66 25.09
CA CYS A 364 -11.59 7.01 25.28
C CYS A 364 -11.28 6.78 26.78
N ASP A 365 -12.31 6.68 27.60
CA ASP A 365 -12.30 6.63 29.07
C ASP A 365 -12.18 5.21 29.64
N GLY A 366 -11.97 4.22 28.77
CA GLY A 366 -11.54 2.87 29.12
C GLY A 366 -12.68 1.94 29.57
N ILE A 367 -12.34 0.85 30.25
CA ILE A 367 -13.26 -0.26 30.57
C ILE A 367 -14.47 0.13 31.44
N ARG A 368 -14.45 1.30 32.11
CA ARG A 368 -15.55 1.83 32.93
C ARG A 368 -16.17 3.06 32.26
N SER A 369 -16.22 3.04 30.92
CA SER A 369 -16.63 4.17 30.11
C SER A 369 -18.02 4.65 30.50
N LYS A 370 -18.13 5.95 30.75
CA LYS A 370 -19.40 6.67 30.94
C LYS A 370 -19.96 7.19 29.61
N VAL A 371 -19.15 7.19 28.56
CA VAL A 371 -19.57 7.59 27.21
C VAL A 371 -20.24 6.42 26.49
N ALA A 372 -19.83 5.18 26.76
CA ALA A 372 -20.38 3.97 26.16
C ALA A 372 -21.62 3.41 26.89
N THR A 373 -22.00 3.98 28.04
CA THR A 373 -23.19 3.60 28.82
C THR A 373 -24.25 4.67 28.68
#